data_AF-A0A0M0TDY4-F1
#
_entry.id   AF-A0A0M0TDY4-F1
#
_cell.length_a   1.000
_cell.length_b   1.000
_cell.length_c   1.000
_cell.angle_alpha   90.00
_cell.angle_beta   90.00
_cell.angle_gamma   90.00
#
_symmetry.space_group_name_H-M   'P 1'
#
loop_
_entity.id
_entity.type
_entity.pdbx_description
1 polymer ?
#
loop_
_entity_poly.entity_id
_entity_poly.type
_entity_poly.pdbx_seq_one_letter_code
_entity_poly.pdbx_strand_id
1 'polypeptide(L)'
;MDDREEKLRTIAEQVVDSLKLLPQDGQERQVTISVGGNSNGSIHVGSVVNINPPTPPRPRELHERNSQELLAMKRKLLTKNKDAKWRCYFNTPCLLLFSLILMAFGFALWDAYMMLLGGGSTGLLVLNEKTLIIFVSWIVLIYICGKKMEKQRKIENRIIDENQNTIDTINVILRRRNF
;
A
#
# COMPACT_ATOMS: atom_id res chain seq x y z
N MET A 1 52.56 39.14 7.39
CA MET A 1 51.71 37.95 7.20
C MET A 1 52.10 36.97 8.30
N ASP A 2 51.10 36.46 9.02
CA ASP A 2 51.31 35.52 10.11
C ASP A 2 51.70 34.14 9.55
N ASP A 3 52.76 33.52 10.07
CA ASP A 3 53.23 32.16 9.67
C ASP A 3 52.10 31.11 9.69
N ARG A 4 51.11 31.30 10.57
CA ARG A 4 49.91 30.45 10.63
C ARG A 4 49.03 30.58 9.39
N GLU A 5 48.88 31.78 8.86
CA GLU A 5 48.04 32.06 7.70
C GLU A 5 48.66 31.47 6.41
N GLU A 6 49.98 31.52 6.31
CA GLU A 6 50.73 30.89 5.22
C GLU A 6 50.66 29.35 5.27
N LYS A 7 50.74 28.76 6.47
CA LYS A 7 50.54 27.32 6.68
C LYS A 7 49.12 26.84 6.36
N LEU A 8 48.11 27.62 6.74
CA LEU A 8 46.72 27.29 6.40
C LEU A 8 46.47 27.39 4.89
N ARG A 9 47.08 28.38 4.24
CA ARG A 9 46.97 28.57 2.79
C ARG A 9 47.62 27.44 2.00
N THR A 10 48.82 27.02 2.40
CA THR A 10 49.52 25.88 1.78
C THR A 10 48.76 24.56 1.95
N ILE A 11 48.15 24.30 3.11
CA ILE A 11 47.29 23.13 3.32
C ILE A 11 46.04 23.21 2.42
N ALA A 12 45.40 24.38 2.31
CA ALA A 12 44.24 24.56 1.44
C ALA A 12 44.60 24.30 -0.03
N GLU A 13 45.76 24.79 -0.49
CA GLU A 13 46.26 24.56 -1.85
C GLU A 13 46.52 23.06 -2.10
N GLN A 14 47.15 22.35 -1.15
CA GLN A 14 47.36 20.89 -1.25
C GLN A 14 46.04 20.10 -1.30
N VAL A 15 45.02 20.52 -0.55
CA VAL A 15 43.69 19.87 -0.58
C VAL A 15 43.02 20.12 -1.92
N VAL A 16 43.07 21.35 -2.45
CA VAL A 16 42.50 21.68 -3.76
C VAL A 16 43.17 20.88 -4.87
N ASP A 17 44.49 20.74 -4.85
CA ASP A 17 45.20 19.96 -5.87
C ASP A 17 44.92 18.46 -5.75
N SER A 18 44.77 17.94 -4.54
CA SER A 18 44.32 16.56 -4.31
C SER A 18 42.91 16.31 -4.83
N LEU A 19 42.02 17.32 -4.74
CA LEU A 19 40.65 17.24 -5.26
C LEU A 19 40.60 17.25 -6.80
N LYS A 20 41.52 17.95 -7.47
CA LYS A 20 41.64 17.98 -8.94
C LYS A 20 42.05 16.62 -9.52
N LEU A 21 42.79 15.82 -8.76
CA LEU A 21 43.25 14.48 -9.17
C LEU A 21 42.16 13.41 -9.09
N LEU A 22 41.03 13.70 -8.44
CA LEU A 22 39.92 12.76 -8.31
C LEU A 22 38.98 12.85 -9.53
N PRO A 23 38.43 11.72 -10.02
CA PRO A 23 37.58 11.67 -11.21
C PRO A 23 36.34 12.57 -11.08
N GLN A 24 35.96 13.29 -12.14
CA GLN A 24 34.83 14.23 -12.10
C GLN A 24 33.50 13.53 -12.41
N ASP A 25 32.99 12.76 -11.44
CA ASP A 25 31.81 11.90 -11.63
C ASP A 25 30.46 12.61 -11.33
N GLY A 26 30.48 13.93 -11.11
CA GLY A 26 29.27 14.73 -10.84
C GLY A 26 28.63 14.50 -9.46
N GLN A 27 29.28 13.75 -8.56
CA GLN A 27 28.79 13.51 -7.20
C GLN A 27 29.22 14.62 -6.23
N GLU A 28 28.34 14.95 -5.28
CA GLU A 28 28.64 15.91 -4.20
C GLU A 28 29.78 15.38 -3.32
N ARG A 29 30.75 16.25 -3.02
CA ARG A 29 31.91 15.93 -2.18
C ARG A 29 31.95 16.84 -0.97
N GLN A 30 31.96 16.23 0.22
CA GLN A 30 32.18 16.95 1.47
C GLN A 30 33.63 16.74 1.92
N VAL A 31 34.36 17.83 2.11
CA VAL A 31 35.72 17.81 2.66
C VAL A 31 35.67 18.40 4.06
N THR A 32 36.06 17.61 5.06
CA THR A 32 36.13 18.06 6.46
C THR A 32 37.59 18.05 6.90
N ILE A 33 38.15 19.22 7.14
CA ILE A 33 39.50 19.37 7.68
C ILE A 33 39.38 19.57 9.19
N SER A 34 39.93 18.65 9.97
CA SER A 34 40.00 18.78 11.43
C SER A 34 41.44 19.10 11.84
N VAL A 35 41.65 20.23 12.52
CA VAL A 35 42.95 20.63 13.05
C VAL A 35 42.95 20.32 14.55
N GLY A 36 43.67 19.27 14.94
CA GLY A 36 43.83 18.88 16.35
C GLY A 36 44.90 19.73 17.05
N GLY A 37 44.63 20.12 18.29
CA GLY A 37 45.56 20.88 19.13
C GLY A 37 46.79 20.08 19.56
N ASN A 38 47.91 20.78 19.69
CA ASN A 38 49.23 20.24 20.02
C ASN A 38 49.22 19.53 21.39
N SER A 39 49.16 18.20 21.38
CA SER A 39 49.48 17.35 22.52
C SER A 39 50.49 16.31 22.06
N ASN A 40 51.45 15.94 22.94
CA ASN A 40 52.57 15.02 22.65
C ASN A 40 52.14 13.55 22.41
N GLY A 41 51.01 13.32 21.72
CA GLY A 41 50.51 12.03 21.30
C GLY A 41 50.57 11.88 19.78
N SER A 42 50.86 10.68 19.30
CA SER A 42 51.00 10.34 17.88
C SER A 42 49.84 10.85 17.02
N ILE A 43 50.16 11.61 15.97
CA ILE A 43 49.20 12.03 14.95
C ILE A 43 48.97 10.85 14.00
N HIS A 44 47.86 10.13 14.20
CA HIS A 44 47.43 9.10 13.26
C HIS A 44 46.58 9.73 12.16
N VAL A 45 47.16 9.93 10.98
CA VAL A 45 46.43 10.32 9.76
C VAL A 45 45.91 9.05 9.11
N GLY A 46 44.64 8.71 9.33
CA GLY A 46 43.95 7.61 8.68
C GLY A 46 42.91 8.14 7.68
N SER A 47 43.00 7.74 6.42
CA SER A 47 41.91 7.95 5.45
C SER A 47 40.90 6.83 5.63
N VAL A 48 39.81 7.09 6.36
CA VAL A 48 38.67 6.17 6.41
C VAL A 48 37.74 6.51 5.25
N VAL A 49 37.91 5.80 4.14
CA VAL A 49 36.97 5.89 3.01
C VAL A 49 35.76 5.03 3.35
N ASN A 50 34.72 5.66 3.91
CA ASN A 50 33.44 4.98 4.09
C ASN A 50 32.70 5.02 2.75
N ILE A 51 32.95 4.01 1.91
CA ILE A 51 32.22 3.82 0.65
C ILE A 51 30.81 3.39 1.02
N ASN A 52 29.90 4.35 1.17
CA ASN A 52 28.49 4.02 1.19
C ASN A 52 28.18 3.36 -0.16
N PRO A 53 27.67 2.11 -0.18
CA PRO A 53 27.23 1.50 -1.42
C PRO A 53 26.25 2.45 -2.11
N PRO A 54 26.25 2.52 -3.46
CA PRO A 54 25.35 3.41 -4.18
C PRO A 54 23.94 3.18 -3.67
N THR A 55 23.41 4.17 -2.95
CA THR A 55 22.08 4.10 -2.38
C THR A 55 21.14 3.79 -3.54
N PRO A 56 20.34 2.70 -3.49
CA PRO A 56 19.42 2.40 -4.56
C PRO A 56 18.59 3.66 -4.82
N PRO A 57 18.40 4.05 -6.09
CA PRO A 57 17.78 5.33 -6.42
C PRO A 57 16.45 5.42 -5.67
N ARG A 58 16.33 6.48 -4.85
CA ARG A 58 15.14 6.72 -4.03
C ARG A 58 13.91 6.58 -4.93
N PRO A 59 12.86 5.87 -4.48
CA PRO A 59 11.63 5.81 -5.26
C PRO A 59 11.13 7.25 -5.48
N ARG A 60 11.09 7.66 -6.76
CA ARG A 60 10.71 9.03 -7.16
C ARG A 60 9.34 9.37 -6.59
N GLU A 61 9.28 10.51 -5.92
CA GLU A 61 8.05 11.02 -5.33
C GLU A 61 7.05 11.46 -6.42
N LEU A 62 5.76 11.52 -6.08
CA LEU A 62 4.72 11.86 -7.07
C LEU A 62 4.99 13.20 -7.78
N HIS A 63 5.59 14.16 -7.10
CA HIS A 63 5.85 15.49 -7.62
C HIS A 63 7.04 15.55 -8.59
N GLU A 64 7.94 14.56 -8.56
CA GLU A 64 9.13 14.44 -9.42
C GLU A 64 8.83 13.69 -10.73
N ARG A 65 7.69 13.00 -10.79
CA ARG A 65 7.30 12.18 -11.96
C ARG A 65 6.83 13.03 -13.12
N ASN A 66 7.03 12.52 -14.34
CA ASN A 66 6.58 13.18 -15.56
C ASN A 66 5.03 13.14 -15.68
N SER A 67 4.43 14.11 -16.36
CA SER A 67 2.97 14.22 -16.52
C SER A 67 2.35 13.00 -17.21
N GLN A 68 3.04 12.40 -18.19
CA GLN A 68 2.60 11.15 -18.83
C GLN A 68 2.60 9.96 -17.86
N GLU A 69 3.61 9.85 -16.99
CA GLU A 69 3.67 8.80 -15.96
C GLU A 69 2.55 8.98 -14.93
N LEU A 70 2.25 10.23 -14.55
CA LEU A 70 1.14 10.56 -13.66
C LEU A 70 -0.22 10.18 -14.27
N LEU A 71 -0.43 10.45 -15.56
CA LEU A 71 -1.64 10.04 -16.28
C LEU A 71 -1.77 8.51 -16.39
N ALA A 72 -0.67 7.81 -16.66
CA ALA A 72 -0.66 6.34 -16.69
C ALA A 72 -0.97 5.76 -15.30
N MET A 73 -0.40 6.36 -14.24
CA MET A 73 -0.66 5.97 -12.86
C MET A 73 -2.12 6.20 -12.47
N LYS A 74 -2.70 7.35 -12.83
CA LYS A 74 -4.13 7.64 -12.65
C LYS A 74 -5.01 6.59 -13.33
N ARG A 75 -4.74 6.23 -14.59
CA ARG A 75 -5.50 5.18 -15.30
C ARG A 75 -5.41 3.83 -14.57
N LYS A 76 -4.22 3.44 -14.12
CA LYS A 76 -4.00 2.20 -13.36
C LYS A 76 -4.71 2.20 -11.99
N LEU A 77 -4.75 3.34 -11.32
CA LEU A 77 -5.49 3.49 -10.06
C LEU A 77 -7.00 3.41 -10.30
N LEU A 78 -7.51 4.01 -11.37
CA LEU A 78 -8.93 3.92 -11.73
C LEU A 78 -9.36 2.48 -12.05
N THR A 79 -8.54 1.70 -12.77
CA THR A 79 -8.84 0.28 -13.02
C THR A 79 -8.82 -0.53 -11.74
N LYS A 80 -7.81 -0.35 -10.88
CA LYS A 80 -7.78 -0.97 -9.54
C LYS A 80 -9.00 -0.63 -8.71
N ASN A 81 -9.49 0.62 -8.80
CA ASN A 81 -10.66 1.07 -8.07
C ASN A 81 -11.94 0.38 -8.57
N LYS A 82 -12.06 0.17 -9.89
CA LYS A 82 -13.15 -0.62 -10.49
C LYS A 82 -13.08 -2.09 -10.05
N ASP A 83 -11.89 -2.69 -10.06
CA ASP A 83 -11.70 -4.08 -9.64
C ASP A 83 -12.02 -4.27 -8.15
N ALA A 84 -11.59 -3.35 -7.29
CA ALA A 84 -11.92 -3.35 -5.85
C ALA A 84 -13.44 -3.24 -5.63
N LYS A 85 -14.12 -2.36 -6.37
CA LYS A 85 -15.60 -2.28 -6.35
C LYS A 85 -16.23 -3.60 -6.78
N TRP A 86 -15.74 -4.24 -7.84
CA TRP A 86 -16.23 -5.54 -8.27
C TRP A 86 -16.05 -6.61 -7.20
N ARG A 87 -14.90 -6.67 -6.54
CA ARG A 87 -14.64 -7.61 -5.42
C ARG A 87 -15.48 -7.34 -4.18
N CYS A 88 -15.96 -6.11 -4.02
CA CYS A 88 -16.89 -5.72 -2.96
C CYS A 88 -18.30 -6.31 -3.19
N TYR A 89 -18.69 -6.51 -4.46
CA TYR A 89 -19.98 -7.10 -4.85
C TYR A 89 -19.90 -8.61 -5.13
N PHE A 90 -18.92 -9.04 -5.92
CA PHE A 90 -18.65 -10.44 -6.26
C PHE A 90 -17.55 -10.99 -5.35
N ASN A 91 -17.97 -11.43 -4.17
CA ASN A 91 -17.08 -12.11 -3.24
C ASN A 91 -17.64 -13.49 -2.86
N THR A 92 -16.76 -14.40 -2.46
CA THR A 92 -17.11 -15.76 -2.02
C THR A 92 -18.23 -15.80 -0.98
N PRO A 93 -18.24 -14.94 0.07
CA PRO A 93 -19.36 -14.92 1.01
C PRO A 93 -20.65 -14.35 0.41
N CYS A 94 -20.58 -13.43 -0.56
CA CYS A 94 -21.78 -12.98 -1.30
C CYS A 94 -22.46 -14.16 -2.03
N LEU A 95 -21.66 -15.00 -2.70
CA LEU A 95 -22.16 -16.18 -3.41
C LEU A 95 -22.76 -17.22 -2.45
N LEU A 96 -22.09 -17.47 -1.31
CA LEU A 96 -22.62 -18.36 -0.26
C LEU A 96 -23.92 -17.83 0.35
N LEU A 97 -24.02 -16.53 0.57
CA LEU A 97 -25.24 -15.91 1.10
C LEU A 97 -26.38 -15.99 0.08
N PHE A 98 -26.09 -15.77 -1.20
CA PHE A 98 -27.07 -15.92 -2.28
C PHE A 98 -27.54 -17.37 -2.43
N SER A 99 -26.63 -18.35 -2.35
CA SER A 99 -27.00 -19.77 -2.42
C SER A 99 -27.83 -20.21 -1.22
N LEU A 100 -27.51 -19.73 -0.02
CA LEU A 100 -28.36 -19.90 1.16
C LEU A 100 -29.75 -19.36 0.86
N ILE A 101 -29.90 -18.07 0.54
CA ILE A 101 -31.21 -17.44 0.26
C ILE A 101 -32.02 -18.23 -0.78
N LEU A 102 -31.39 -18.64 -1.88
CA LEU A 102 -32.05 -19.46 -2.90
C LEU A 102 -32.53 -20.81 -2.36
N MET A 103 -31.73 -21.47 -1.52
CA MET A 103 -32.19 -22.68 -0.84
C MET A 103 -33.40 -22.41 0.05
N ALA A 104 -33.38 -21.37 0.89
CA ALA A 104 -34.54 -21.03 1.72
C ALA A 104 -35.79 -20.73 0.89
N PHE A 105 -35.65 -19.99 -0.20
CA PHE A 105 -36.77 -19.68 -1.08
C PHE A 105 -37.30 -20.93 -1.80
N GLY A 106 -36.40 -21.80 -2.26
CA GLY A 106 -36.76 -23.09 -2.85
C GLY A 106 -37.47 -24.01 -1.85
N PHE A 107 -37.01 -24.04 -0.60
CA PHE A 107 -37.68 -24.77 0.48
C PHE A 107 -39.09 -24.24 0.75
N ALA A 108 -39.26 -22.92 0.83
CA ALA A 108 -40.58 -22.31 1.04
C ALA A 108 -41.54 -22.58 -0.12
N LEU A 109 -41.06 -22.49 -1.37
CA LEU A 109 -41.85 -22.81 -2.56
C LEU A 109 -42.24 -24.29 -2.63
N TRP A 110 -41.31 -25.18 -2.29
CA TRP A 110 -41.55 -26.61 -2.23
C TRP A 110 -42.63 -26.97 -1.20
N ASP A 111 -42.53 -26.36 -0.02
CA ASP A 111 -43.51 -26.55 1.06
C ASP A 111 -44.91 -26.03 0.65
N ALA A 112 -44.98 -24.84 0.05
CA ALA A 112 -46.23 -24.28 -0.48
C ALA A 112 -46.84 -25.17 -1.58
N TYR A 113 -46.01 -25.70 -2.49
CA TYR A 113 -46.45 -26.64 -3.52
C TYR A 113 -47.04 -27.92 -2.90
N MET A 114 -46.36 -28.50 -1.91
CA MET A 114 -46.82 -29.71 -1.23
C MET A 114 -48.09 -29.48 -0.41
N MET A 115 -48.27 -28.30 0.19
CA MET A 115 -49.53 -27.93 0.84
C MET A 115 -50.70 -27.78 -0.14
N LEU A 116 -50.46 -27.17 -1.30
CA LEU A 116 -51.52 -26.85 -2.27
C LEU A 116 -51.91 -28.01 -3.19
N LEU A 117 -50.95 -28.85 -3.58
CA LEU A 117 -51.15 -29.93 -4.57
C LEU A 117 -50.89 -31.34 -4.01
N GLY A 118 -50.20 -31.45 -2.87
CA GLY A 118 -49.69 -32.72 -2.34
C GLY A 118 -50.55 -33.42 -1.28
N GLY A 119 -51.74 -32.92 -0.95
CA GLY A 119 -52.68 -33.64 -0.07
C GLY A 119 -52.38 -33.56 1.44
N GLY A 120 -51.63 -32.55 1.89
CA GLY A 120 -51.67 -32.07 3.28
C GLY A 120 -50.99 -32.98 4.32
N SER A 121 -49.66 -32.91 4.40
CA SER A 121 -48.90 -33.02 5.66
C SER A 121 -47.41 -32.82 5.34
N THR A 122 -46.97 -31.57 5.29
CA THR A 122 -45.54 -31.27 5.20
C THR A 122 -44.90 -31.36 6.59
N GLY A 123 -44.39 -32.54 6.93
CA GLY A 123 -43.67 -32.80 8.19
C GLY A 123 -42.35 -32.02 8.37
N LEU A 124 -42.03 -31.12 7.44
CA LEU A 124 -40.74 -30.42 7.33
C LEU A 124 -40.74 -29.04 8.02
N LEU A 125 -41.90 -28.39 8.16
CA LEU A 125 -42.11 -27.22 9.01
C LEU A 125 -42.66 -27.57 10.40
N VAL A 126 -42.95 -28.85 10.65
CA VAL A 126 -43.28 -29.32 12.00
C VAL A 126 -42.02 -29.12 12.85
N LEU A 127 -42.09 -28.13 13.76
CA LEU A 127 -41.04 -27.78 14.71
C LEU A 127 -40.68 -29.00 15.58
N ASN A 128 -39.79 -29.82 15.07
CA ASN A 128 -39.15 -30.93 15.75
C ASN A 128 -37.72 -30.49 16.15
N GLU A 129 -37.12 -31.14 17.16
CA GLU A 129 -35.78 -30.84 17.64
C GLU A 129 -34.75 -30.82 16.48
N LYS A 130 -34.89 -31.75 15.53
CA LYS A 130 -34.04 -31.84 14.33
C LYS A 130 -34.17 -30.63 13.41
N THR A 131 -35.39 -30.14 13.16
CA THR A 131 -35.61 -28.94 12.35
C THR A 131 -35.09 -27.68 13.04
N LEU A 132 -35.19 -27.61 14.36
CA LEU A 132 -34.70 -26.49 15.15
C LEU A 132 -33.18 -26.37 15.07
N ILE A 133 -32.46 -27.50 15.17
CA ILE A 133 -31.00 -27.56 14.96
C ILE A 133 -30.62 -27.06 13.55
N ILE A 134 -31.38 -27.46 12.52
CA ILE A 134 -31.15 -27.01 11.15
C ILE A 134 -31.29 -25.49 11.06
N PHE A 135 -32.40 -24.92 11.55
CA PHE A 135 -32.62 -23.47 11.53
C PHE A 135 -31.53 -22.69 12.29
N VAL A 136 -31.14 -23.15 13.47
CA VAL A 136 -30.07 -22.52 14.26
C VAL A 136 -28.74 -22.57 13.51
N SER A 137 -28.38 -23.73 12.93
CA SER A 137 -27.15 -23.86 12.13
C SER A 137 -27.15 -22.92 10.93
N TRP A 138 -28.33 -22.72 10.32
CA TRP A 138 -28.54 -21.84 9.19
C TRP A 138 -28.37 -20.36 9.55
N ILE A 139 -28.96 -19.93 10.67
CA ILE A 139 -28.82 -18.57 11.20
C ILE A 139 -27.35 -18.27 11.51
N VAL A 140 -26.64 -19.22 12.15
CA VAL A 140 -25.21 -19.09 12.44
C VAL A 140 -24.39 -18.94 11.15
N LEU A 141 -24.68 -19.74 10.12
CA LEU A 141 -24.03 -19.64 8.82
C LEU A 141 -24.26 -18.27 8.14
N ILE A 142 -25.49 -17.78 8.13
CA ILE A 142 -25.81 -16.44 7.61
C ILE A 142 -25.04 -15.37 8.38
N TYR A 143 -25.01 -15.46 9.71
CA TYR A 143 -24.33 -14.48 10.55
C TYR A 143 -22.82 -14.44 10.27
N ILE A 144 -22.16 -15.60 10.21
CA ILE A 144 -20.73 -15.69 9.88
C ILE A 144 -20.48 -15.12 8.48
N CYS A 145 -21.35 -15.42 7.52
CA CYS A 145 -21.24 -14.94 6.16
C CYS A 145 -21.35 -13.40 6.08
N GLY A 146 -22.36 -12.84 6.76
CA GLY A 146 -22.57 -11.40 6.87
C GLY A 146 -21.39 -10.68 7.53
N LYS A 147 -20.84 -11.24 8.62
CA LYS A 147 -19.63 -10.70 9.27
C LYS A 147 -18.40 -10.72 8.36
N LYS A 148 -18.20 -11.80 7.60
CA LYS A 148 -17.10 -11.88 6.62
C LYS A 148 -17.28 -10.88 5.47
N MET A 149 -18.51 -10.70 4.96
CA MET A 149 -18.81 -9.66 3.97
C MET A 149 -18.50 -8.27 4.51
N GLU A 150 -18.95 -7.95 5.73
CA GLU A 150 -18.70 -6.64 6.34
C GLU A 150 -17.20 -6.37 6.48
N LYS A 151 -16.42 -7.36 6.91
CA LYS A 151 -14.96 -7.27 6.99
C LYS A 151 -14.32 -7.02 5.62
N GLN A 152 -14.72 -7.76 4.60
CA GLN A 152 -14.19 -7.57 3.24
C GLN A 152 -14.56 -6.20 2.68
N ARG A 153 -15.80 -5.76 2.85
CA ARG A 153 -16.25 -4.42 2.44
C ARG A 153 -15.44 -3.31 3.11
N LYS A 154 -15.14 -3.44 4.41
CA LYS A 154 -14.29 -2.48 5.13
C LYS A 154 -12.89 -2.39 4.55
N ILE A 155 -12.28 -3.53 4.21
CA ILE A 155 -10.94 -3.59 3.62
C ILE A 155 -10.94 -2.96 2.22
N GLU A 156 -11.88 -3.37 1.36
CA GLU A 156 -11.97 -2.87 -0.01
C GLU A 156 -12.30 -1.38 -0.05
N ASN A 157 -13.22 -0.89 0.82
CA ASN A 157 -13.53 0.54 0.91
C ASN A 157 -12.30 1.36 1.31
N ARG A 158 -11.48 0.88 2.24
CA ARG A 158 -10.23 1.56 2.60
C ARG A 158 -9.27 1.66 1.42
N ILE A 159 -9.14 0.59 0.63
CA ILE A 159 -8.30 0.58 -0.58
C ILE A 159 -8.86 1.57 -1.63
N ILE A 160 -10.18 1.61 -1.79
CA ILE A 160 -10.88 2.56 -2.68
C ILE A 160 -10.57 4.00 -2.26
N ASP A 161 -10.67 4.31 -0.96
CA ASP A 161 -10.43 5.65 -0.40
C ASP A 161 -8.95 6.07 -0.54
N GLU A 162 -8.01 5.17 -0.24
CA GLU A 162 -6.56 5.42 -0.40
C GLU A 162 -6.19 5.66 -1.87
N ASN A 163 -6.76 4.87 -2.79
CA ASN A 163 -6.56 5.07 -4.23
C ASN A 163 -7.18 6.39 -4.70
N GLN A 164 -8.35 6.77 -4.18
CA GLN A 164 -9.02 8.01 -4.55
C GLN A 164 -8.22 9.23 -4.08
N ASN A 165 -7.72 9.22 -2.84
CA ASN A 165 -6.87 10.29 -2.31
C ASN A 165 -5.58 10.46 -3.14
N THR A 166 -4.99 9.35 -3.58
CA THR A 166 -3.83 9.37 -4.47
C THR A 166 -4.17 9.97 -5.84
N ILE A 167 -5.32 9.61 -6.41
CA ILE A 167 -5.83 10.18 -7.68
C ILE A 167 -6.04 11.70 -7.54
N ASP A 168 -6.61 12.14 -6.42
CA ASP A 168 -6.87 13.56 -6.17
C ASP A 168 -5.56 14.35 -6.05
N THR A 169 -4.55 13.78 -5.38
CA THR A 169 -3.20 14.34 -5.33
C THR A 169 -2.58 14.45 -6.73
N ILE A 170 -2.70 13.40 -7.56
CA ILE A 170 -2.25 13.43 -8.96
C ILE A 170 -2.98 14.52 -9.76
N ASN A 171 -4.30 14.66 -9.58
CA ASN A 171 -5.09 15.69 -10.26
C ASN A 171 -4.63 17.10 -9.89
N VAL A 172 -4.31 17.35 -8.62
CA VAL A 172 -3.77 18.64 -8.17
C VAL A 172 -2.43 18.94 -8.84
N ILE A 173 -1.53 17.95 -8.92
CA ILE A 173 -0.22 18.11 -9.58
C ILE A 173 -0.40 18.38 -11.07
N LEU A 174 -1.26 17.63 -11.76
CA LEU A 174 -1.53 17.83 -13.19
C LEU A 174 -2.15 19.20 -13.46
N ARG A 175 -3.12 19.62 -12.64
CA ARG A 175 -3.75 20.94 -12.75
C ARG A 175 -2.75 22.08 -12.56
N ARG A 176 -1.81 21.95 -11.61
CA ARG A 176 -0.71 22.93 -11.44
C ARG A 176 0.22 23.00 -12.64
N ARG A 177 0.32 21.92 -13.43
CA ARG A 177 1.14 21.85 -14.64
C ARG A 177 0.37 22.21 -15.91
N ASN A 178 -0.87 22.72 -15.79
CA ASN A 178 -1.77 23.04 -16.91
C ASN A 178 -2.04 21.83 -17.84
N PHE A 179 -2.16 20.64 -17.27
CA PHE A 179 -2.59 19.40 -17.95
C PHE A 179 -3.99 18.97 -17.53
#